data_AF-A0AAU8JID6-F1
#
_entry.id   AF-A0AAU8JID6-F1
#
_cell.length_a   1.000
_cell.length_b   1.000
_cell.length_c   1.000
_cell.angle_alpha   90.00
_cell.angle_beta   90.00
_cell.angle_gamma   90.00
#
_symmetry.space_group_name_H-M   'P 1'
#
loop_
_entity.id
_entity.type
_entity.pdbx_description
1 polymer ?
#
loop_
_entity_poly.entity_id
_entity_poly.type
_entity_poly.pdbx_seq_one_letter_code
_entity_poly.pdbx_strand_id
1 'polypeptide(L)' 'MPESLPDKGDTVIGNDVWIGYGATLMPGVQVGDGAIIGAKSVVTRSVSPYSLLGKNPAKN' A
#
# COMPACT_ATOMS: atom_id res chain seq x y z
N MET A 1 3.53 -26.51 -10.20
CA MET A 1 3.48 -25.30 -9.36
C MET A 1 4.90 -24.84 -9.12
N PRO A 2 5.24 -23.55 -9.20
CA PRO A 2 6.57 -23.09 -8.81
C PRO A 2 6.82 -23.46 -7.33
N GLU A 3 8.06 -23.84 -7.01
CA GLU A 3 8.49 -24.27 -5.67
C GLU A 3 8.29 -23.18 -4.60
N SER A 4 8.30 -21.91 -5.00
CA SER A 4 8.02 -20.74 -4.16
C SER A 4 7.38 -19.61 -4.97
N LEU A 5 6.68 -18.71 -4.28
CA LEU A 5 6.15 -17.50 -4.90
C LEU A 5 7.26 -16.46 -5.09
N PRO A 6 7.15 -15.57 -6.09
CA PRO A 6 8.10 -14.47 -6.26
C PRO A 6 8.12 -13.58 -5.01
N ASP A 7 9.30 -13.38 -4.45
CA ASP A 7 9.51 -12.46 -3.35
C ASP A 7 9.50 -11.00 -3.85
N LYS A 8 8.73 -10.14 -3.18
CA LYS A 8 8.65 -8.69 -3.46
C LYS A 8 9.23 -7.86 -2.30
N GLY A 9 9.76 -8.50 -1.28
CA GLY A 9 10.17 -7.89 -0.02
C GLY A 9 9.00 -7.59 0.91
N ASP A 10 9.34 -7.04 2.08
CA ASP A 10 8.37 -6.68 3.10
C ASP A 10 7.43 -5.56 2.64
N THR A 11 6.17 -5.67 3.02
CA THR A 11 5.24 -4.54 2.99
C THR A 11 5.44 -3.75 4.28
N VAL A 12 5.93 -2.51 4.15
CA VAL A 12 6.27 -1.65 5.29
C VAL A 12 5.26 -0.51 5.39
N ILE A 13 4.70 -0.33 6.58
CA ILE A 13 3.80 0.77 6.91
C ILE A 13 4.52 1.69 7.89
N GLY A 14 4.64 2.96 7.53
CA GLY A 14 5.19 4.01 8.38
C GLY A 14 4.30 4.35 9.57
N ASN A 15 4.66 5.41 10.26
CA ASN A 15 3.97 5.93 11.43
C ASN A 15 2.78 6.81 11.02
N ASP A 16 1.75 6.86 11.86
CA ASP A 16 0.59 7.75 11.66
C ASP A 16 -0.14 7.57 10.32
N VAL A 17 -0.20 6.34 9.81
CA VAL A 17 -0.88 6.00 8.56
C VAL A 17 -2.35 5.67 8.84
N TRP A 18 -3.28 6.29 8.09
CA TRP A 18 -4.69 5.91 8.11
C TRP A 18 -5.03 4.97 6.95
N ILE A 19 -5.50 3.75 7.26
CA ILE A 19 -5.93 2.77 6.26
C ILE A 19 -7.44 2.58 6.31
N GLY A 20 -8.11 2.96 5.22
CA GLY A 20 -9.53 2.79 5.03
C GLY A 20 -9.96 1.33 4.91
N TYR A 21 -11.19 1.05 5.34
CA TYR A 21 -11.75 -0.30 5.31
C TYR A 21 -11.66 -0.95 3.93
N GLY A 22 -11.21 -2.21 3.89
CA GLY A 22 -11.12 -3.02 2.67
C GLY A 22 -10.05 -2.58 1.68
N ALA A 23 -9.07 -1.75 2.10
CA ALA A 23 -7.89 -1.49 1.28
C ALA A 23 -7.02 -2.74 1.14
N THR A 24 -6.47 -2.96 -0.05
CA THR A 24 -5.56 -4.06 -0.37
C THR A 24 -4.18 -3.49 -0.71
N LEU A 25 -3.16 -3.91 0.04
CA LEU A 25 -1.76 -3.56 -0.21
C LEU A 25 -1.07 -4.71 -0.95
N MET A 26 -0.51 -4.45 -2.14
CA MET A 26 0.25 -5.47 -2.87
C MET A 26 1.58 -5.78 -2.16
N PRO A 27 2.15 -6.99 -2.31
CA PRO A 27 3.44 -7.32 -1.70
C PRO A 27 4.55 -6.35 -2.11
N GLY A 28 5.41 -5.96 -1.15
CA GLY A 28 6.58 -5.12 -1.35
C GLY A 28 6.33 -3.61 -1.42
N VAL A 29 5.10 -3.15 -1.14
CA VAL A 29 4.81 -1.71 -1.10
C VAL A 29 5.30 -1.07 0.20
N GLN A 30 5.85 0.13 0.10
CA GLN A 30 6.19 0.96 1.24
C GLN A 30 5.19 2.11 1.37
N VAL A 31 4.59 2.28 2.54
CA VAL A 31 3.67 3.38 2.84
C VAL A 31 4.37 4.35 3.77
N GLY A 32 4.64 5.57 3.28
CA GLY A 32 5.30 6.62 4.05
C GLY A 32 4.47 7.13 5.23
N ASP A 33 5.15 7.76 6.18
CA ASP A 33 4.54 8.30 7.39
C ASP A 33 3.41 9.31 7.07
N GLY A 34 2.34 9.33 7.87
CA GLY A 34 1.24 10.28 7.71
C GLY A 34 0.37 10.08 6.46
N ALA A 35 0.57 8.99 5.70
CA ALA A 35 -0.21 8.71 4.50
C ALA A 35 -1.64 8.26 4.81
N ILE A 36 -2.58 8.59 3.92
CA ILE A 36 -4.00 8.20 4.02
C ILE A 36 -4.37 7.31 2.83
N ILE A 37 -4.77 6.07 3.09
CA ILE A 37 -5.27 5.12 2.10
C ILE A 37 -6.80 5.06 2.18
N GLY A 38 -7.50 5.41 1.10
CA GLY A 38 -8.95 5.40 1.03
C GLY A 38 -9.54 3.98 1.10
N ALA A 39 -10.79 3.87 1.57
CA ALA A 39 -11.51 2.61 1.62
C ALA A 39 -11.59 1.92 0.24
N LYS A 40 -11.46 0.59 0.22
CA LYS A 40 -11.47 -0.23 -1.01
C LYS A 40 -10.41 0.11 -2.06
N SER A 41 -9.33 0.82 -1.69
CA SER A 41 -8.21 1.10 -2.59
C SER A 41 -7.33 -0.13 -2.81
N VAL A 42 -6.74 -0.26 -4.01
CA VAL A 42 -5.73 -1.30 -4.31
C VAL A 42 -4.39 -0.64 -4.56
N VAL A 43 -3.48 -0.75 -3.60
CA VAL A 43 -2.15 -0.10 -3.60
C VAL A 43 -1.15 -0.98 -4.32
N THR A 44 -0.82 -0.60 -5.55
CA THR A 44 0.11 -1.35 -6.43
C THR A 44 1.51 -0.76 -6.49
N ARG A 45 1.73 0.40 -5.86
CA ARG A 45 2.99 1.15 -5.83
C ARG A 45 3.17 1.82 -4.47
N SER A 46 4.42 2.02 -4.05
CA SER A 46 4.74 2.69 -2.78
C SER A 46 4.17 4.10 -2.72
N VAL A 47 3.81 4.52 -1.50
CA VAL A 47 3.08 5.74 -1.15
C VAL A 47 4.00 6.71 -0.44
N SER A 48 4.07 7.94 -0.93
CA SER A 48 4.90 8.99 -0.32
C SER A 48 4.33 9.42 1.04
N PRO A 49 5.18 9.88 1.98
CA PRO A 49 4.73 10.45 3.25
C PRO A 49 3.71 11.59 3.05
N TYR A 50 2.75 11.71 3.96
CA TYR A 50 1.70 12.73 3.97
C TYR A 50 0.86 12.83 2.68
N SER A 51 0.79 11.77 1.89
CA SER A 51 -0.02 11.72 0.66
C SER A 51 -1.37 11.05 0.90
N LEU A 52 -2.38 11.44 0.10
CA LEU A 52 -3.72 10.86 0.12
C LEU A 52 -3.96 10.01 -1.12
N LEU A 53 -4.35 8.76 -0.90
CA LEU A 53 -4.46 7.74 -1.94
C LEU A 53 -5.85 7.10 -1.94
N GLY A 54 -6.75 7.58 -2.81
CA GLY A 54 -8.18 7.21 -2.81
C GLY A 54 -8.73 6.57 -4.08
N LYS A 55 -7.89 5.99 -4.95
CA LYS A 55 -8.33 5.43 -6.25
C LYS A 55 -8.01 3.93 -6.35
N ASN A 56 -8.79 3.23 -7.16
CA ASN A 56 -8.54 1.84 -7.56
C ASN A 56 -8.38 1.77 -9.10
N PRO A 57 -7.18 1.47 -9.64
CA PRO A 57 -5.92 1.26 -8.94
C PRO A 57 -5.36 2.57 -8.34
N ALA A 58 -4.67 2.42 -7.22
CA ALA A 58 -3.90 3.48 -6.59
C ALA A 58 -2.88 4.05 -7.58
N LYS A 59 -2.93 5.36 -7.82
CA LYS A 59 -1.91 6.08 -8.59
C LYS A 59 -1.34 7.19 -7.71
N ASN A 60 -0.02 7.21 -7.63
CA ASN A 60 0.78 8.36 -7.21
C ASN A 60 1.40 8.97 -8.46
#